data_AF-A0A1E7HBJ1-F1
#
_entry.id   AF-A0A1E7HBJ1-F1
#
_cell.length_a   1.000
_cell.length_b   1.000
_cell.length_c   1.000
_cell.angle_alpha   90.00
_cell.angle_beta   90.00
_cell.angle_gamma   90.00
#
_symmetry.space_group_name_H-M   'P 1'
#
loop_
_entity.id
_entity.type
_entity.pdbx_description
1 polymer ?
#
loop_
_entity_poly.entity_id
_entity_poly.type
_entity_poly.pdbx_seq_one_letter_code
_entity_poly.pdbx_strand_id
1 'polypeptide(L)'
;MAAQENLGKTIRQLGPLDEKTSHLIQLAAAATAKSEGAVHSHTKRAIKAGAAKEEIYHTLLLLISTIGFPQAMAAVSWCRDILEEKGGE
;
A
#
# COMPACT_ATOMS: atom_id res chain seq x y z
N MET A 1 11.91 -13.20 14.16
CA MET A 1 11.24 -11.92 13.84
C MET A 1 12.23 -10.75 13.72
N ALA A 2 13.15 -10.53 14.67
CA ALA A 2 14.12 -9.42 14.62
C ALA A 2 14.99 -9.36 13.34
N ALA A 3 15.44 -10.51 12.81
CA ALA A 3 16.24 -10.54 11.57
C ALA A 3 15.48 -10.04 10.33
N GLN A 4 14.19 -10.36 10.20
CA GLN A 4 13.35 -9.95 9.07
C GLN A 4 12.98 -8.47 9.14
N GLU A 5 12.73 -7.94 10.34
CA GLU A 5 12.46 -6.52 10.55
C GLU A 5 13.72 -5.67 10.28
N ASN A 6 14.88 -6.10 10.76
CA ASN A 6 16.15 -5.42 10.49
C ASN A 6 16.46 -5.40 8.99
N LEU A 7 16.30 -6.53 8.29
CA LEU A 7 16.51 -6.59 6.84
C LEU A 7 15.59 -5.60 6.09
N GLY A 8 14.30 -5.55 6.46
CA GLY A 8 13.35 -4.62 5.85
C GLY A 8 13.70 -3.15 6.07
N LYS A 9 14.21 -2.79 7.25
CA LYS A 9 14.68 -1.42 7.55
C LYS A 9 15.95 -1.10 6.76
N THR A 10 16.93 -2.00 6.75
CA THR A 10 18.20 -1.80 6.05
C THR A 10 18.00 -1.64 4.55
N ILE A 11 17.16 -2.47 3.90
CA ILE A 11 16.91 -2.36 2.45
C ILE A 11 16.30 -0.99 2.09
N ARG A 12 15.37 -0.48 2.91
CA ARG A 12 14.76 0.84 2.67
C ARG A 12 15.74 2.00 2.80
N GLN A 13 16.78 1.85 3.61
CA GLN A 13 17.79 2.89 3.83
C GLN A 13 18.92 2.88 2.78
N LEU A 14 19.04 1.80 1.99
CA LEU A 14 20.12 1.64 1.01
C LEU A 14 19.74 2.01 -0.41
N GLY A 15 18.46 2.31 -0.67
CA GLY A 15 17.93 2.54 -2.02
C GLY A 15 17.70 4.01 -2.35
N PRO A 16 17.60 4.37 -3.64
CA PRO A 16 17.31 5.73 -4.10
C PRO A 16 15.82 6.10 -3.96
N LEU A 17 14.97 5.19 -3.47
CA LEU A 17 13.53 5.41 -3.32
C LEU A 17 13.22 5.90 -1.92
N ASP A 18 12.40 6.95 -1.82
CA ASP A 18 11.90 7.41 -0.53
C ASP A 18 10.91 6.43 0.10
N GLU A 19 10.58 6.66 1.39
CA GLU A 19 9.71 5.77 2.15
C GLU A 19 8.28 5.74 1.58
N LYS A 20 7.79 6.87 1.05
CA LYS A 20 6.46 6.99 0.45
C LYS A 20 6.36 6.11 -0.80
N THR A 21 7.25 6.31 -1.77
CA THR A 21 7.30 5.55 -3.02
C THR A 21 7.52 4.07 -2.76
N SER A 22 8.39 3.72 -1.81
CA SER A 22 8.59 2.33 -1.39
C SER A 22 7.29 1.67 -0.93
N HIS A 23 6.47 2.39 -0.17
CA HIS A 23 5.18 1.87 0.31
C HIS A 23 4.11 1.80 -0.77
N LEU A 24 4.07 2.73 -1.72
CA LEU A 24 3.14 2.66 -2.86
C LEU A 24 3.48 1.45 -3.77
N ILE A 25 4.77 1.17 -4.01
CA ILE A 25 5.19 -0.01 -4.77
C ILE A 25 4.77 -1.30 -4.04
N GLN A 26 5.01 -1.37 -2.73
CA GLN A 26 4.65 -2.53 -1.92
C GLN A 26 3.13 -2.72 -1.82
N LEU A 27 2.36 -1.63 -1.80
CA LEU A 27 0.91 -1.65 -1.87
C LEU A 27 0.43 -2.27 -3.19
N ALA A 28 1.01 -1.87 -4.32
CA ALA A 28 0.68 -2.46 -5.62
C ALA A 28 1.00 -3.97 -5.68
N ALA A 29 2.13 -4.37 -5.10
CA ALA A 29 2.49 -5.78 -4.97
C ALA A 29 1.49 -6.55 -4.09
N ALA A 30 1.07 -5.97 -2.96
CA ALA A 30 0.08 -6.57 -2.06
C ALA A 30 -1.29 -6.75 -2.75
N ALA A 31 -1.73 -5.77 -3.52
CA ALA A 31 -2.95 -5.84 -4.34
C ALA A 31 -2.86 -6.98 -5.38
N THR A 32 -1.72 -7.09 -6.06
CA THR A 32 -1.46 -8.16 -7.03
C THR A 32 -1.46 -9.55 -6.37
N ALA A 33 -0.91 -9.64 -5.16
CA ALA A 33 -0.91 -10.86 -4.35
C ALA A 33 -2.25 -11.17 -3.66
N LYS A 34 -3.28 -10.32 -3.83
CA LYS A 34 -4.60 -10.44 -3.18
C LYS A 34 -4.51 -10.53 -1.65
N SER A 35 -3.54 -9.83 -1.05
CA SER A 35 -3.30 -9.87 0.38
C SER A 35 -3.88 -8.64 1.06
N GLU A 36 -5.11 -8.75 1.55
CA GLU A 36 -5.84 -7.67 2.24
C GLU A 36 -5.05 -7.09 3.43
N GLY A 37 -4.54 -7.94 4.33
CA GLY A 37 -3.76 -7.48 5.47
C GLY A 37 -2.48 -6.73 5.08
N ALA A 38 -1.83 -7.10 3.96
CA ALA A 38 -0.68 -6.38 3.44
C ALA A 38 -1.09 -5.05 2.78
N VAL A 39 -2.23 -5.01 2.09
CA VAL A 39 -2.83 -3.77 1.56
C VAL A 39 -3.11 -2.81 2.72
N HIS A 40 -3.75 -3.26 3.80
CA HIS A 40 -3.98 -2.43 5.00
C HIS A 40 -2.67 -1.89 5.59
N SER A 41 -1.66 -2.76 5.75
CA SER A 41 -0.37 -2.38 6.31
C SER A 41 0.35 -1.33 5.47
N HIS A 42 0.40 -1.51 4.14
CA HIS A 42 1.10 -0.60 3.25
C HIS A 42 0.34 0.71 3.04
N THR A 43 -0.99 0.70 3.04
CA THR A 43 -1.81 1.92 3.04
C THR A 43 -1.55 2.77 4.27
N LYS A 44 -1.61 2.17 5.49
CA LYS A 44 -1.34 2.88 6.74
C LYS A 44 0.07 3.47 6.78
N ARG A 45 1.06 2.72 6.30
CA ARG A 45 2.46 3.16 6.29
C ARG A 45 2.74 4.21 5.21
N ALA A 46 2.10 4.12 4.03
CA ALA A 46 2.17 5.15 3.00
C ALA A 46 1.65 6.49 3.51
N ILE A 47 0.49 6.50 4.19
CA ILE A 47 -0.05 7.71 4.85
C ILE A 47 0.94 8.26 5.88
N LYS A 48 1.51 7.40 6.74
CA LYS A 48 2.52 7.82 7.72
C LYS A 48 3.77 8.42 7.07
N ALA A 49 4.13 7.96 5.88
CA ALA A 49 5.24 8.48 5.08
C ALA A 49 4.87 9.73 4.25
N GLY A 50 3.65 10.26 4.39
CA GLY A 50 3.20 11.49 3.74
C GLY A 50 2.54 11.30 2.38
N ALA A 51 2.10 10.08 2.02
CA ALA A 51 1.28 9.88 0.84
C ALA A 51 -0.08 10.57 0.99
N ALA A 52 -0.55 11.24 -0.06
CA ALA A 52 -1.92 11.70 -0.16
C ALA A 52 -2.87 10.52 -0.46
N LYS A 53 -4.17 10.65 -0.12
CA LYS A 53 -5.17 9.61 -0.42
C LYS A 53 -5.27 9.35 -1.93
N GLU A 54 -5.13 10.42 -2.72
CA GLU A 54 -5.15 10.42 -4.17
C GLU A 54 -3.99 9.61 -4.76
N GLU A 55 -2.79 9.68 -4.15
CA GLU A 55 -1.64 8.87 -4.58
C GLU A 55 -1.88 7.38 -4.34
N ILE A 56 -2.52 7.03 -3.22
CA ILE A 56 -2.88 5.65 -2.88
C ILE A 56 -3.93 5.11 -3.84
N TYR A 57 -5.01 5.86 -4.07
CA TYR A 57 -6.04 5.47 -5.02
C TYR A 57 -5.48 5.35 -6.44
N HIS A 58 -4.68 6.32 -6.89
CA HIS A 58 -4.09 6.28 -8.22
C HIS A 58 -3.16 5.06 -8.38
N THR A 59 -2.35 4.74 -7.37
CA THR A 59 -1.49 3.54 -7.36
C THR A 59 -2.28 2.27 -7.64
N LEU A 60 -3.47 2.13 -7.04
CA LEU A 60 -4.33 0.96 -7.26
C LEU A 60 -5.07 1.00 -8.60
N LEU A 61 -5.54 2.17 -9.02
CA LEU A 61 -6.23 2.34 -10.30
C LEU A 61 -5.31 2.06 -11.50
N LEU A 62 -4.02 2.36 -11.39
CA LEU A 62 -3.01 1.98 -12.40
C LEU A 62 -2.96 0.46 -12.64
N LEU A 63 -3.37 -0.35 -11.66
CA LEU A 63 -3.33 -1.82 -11.77
C LEU A 63 -4.51 -2.39 -12.57
N ILE A 64 -5.54 -1.61 -12.91
CA ILE A 64 -6.71 -2.10 -13.66
C ILE A 64 -6.29 -2.79 -14.97
N SER A 65 -5.32 -2.24 -15.69
CA SER A 65 -4.80 -2.82 -16.94
C SER A 65 -3.88 -4.02 -16.72
N THR A 66 -3.37 -4.23 -15.49
CA THR A 66 -2.37 -5.26 -15.16
C THR A 66 -3.00 -6.48 -14.51
N ILE A 67 -3.92 -6.28 -13.56
CA ILE A 67 -4.54 -7.35 -12.76
C ILE A 67 -6.07 -7.44 -12.97
N GLY A 68 -6.63 -6.58 -13.83
CA GLY A 68 -8.05 -6.53 -14.14
C GLY A 68 -8.86 -5.70 -13.15
N PHE A 69 -10.00 -5.17 -13.64
CA PHE A 69 -10.88 -4.29 -12.87
C PHE A 69 -11.36 -4.91 -11.54
N PRO A 70 -11.85 -6.17 -11.48
CA PRO A 70 -12.37 -6.72 -10.23
C PRO A 70 -11.32 -6.78 -9.12
N GLN A 71 -10.10 -7.18 -9.46
CA GLN A 71 -9.03 -7.31 -8.47
C GLN A 71 -8.51 -5.94 -8.01
N ALA A 72 -8.37 -4.98 -8.92
CA ALA A 72 -8.00 -3.62 -8.56
C ALA A 72 -9.05 -2.97 -7.63
N MET A 73 -10.34 -3.15 -7.92
CA MET A 73 -11.41 -2.59 -7.08
C MET A 73 -11.52 -3.26 -5.72
N ALA A 74 -11.22 -4.56 -5.60
CA ALA A 74 -11.10 -5.22 -4.30
C ALA A 74 -10.00 -4.57 -3.45
N ALA A 75 -8.82 -4.30 -4.04
CA ALA A 75 -7.74 -3.60 -3.34
C ALA A 75 -8.13 -2.16 -2.94
N VAL A 76 -8.92 -1.46 -3.76
CA VAL A 76 -9.46 -0.15 -3.41
C VAL A 76 -10.39 -0.24 -2.21
N SER A 77 -11.26 -1.26 -2.14
CA SER A 77 -12.13 -1.51 -0.98
C SER A 77 -11.31 -1.65 0.31
N TRP A 78 -10.31 -2.53 0.32
CA TRP A 78 -9.44 -2.73 1.48
C TRP A 78 -8.68 -1.45 1.88
N CYS A 79 -8.28 -0.63 0.90
CA CYS A 79 -7.67 0.66 1.23
C CYS A 79 -8.65 1.62 1.90
N ARG A 80 -9.92 1.63 1.49
CA ARG A 80 -10.95 2.49 2.11
C ARG A 80 -11.15 2.17 3.57
N ASP A 81 -11.08 0.89 3.96
CA ASP A 81 -11.16 0.48 5.36
C ASP A 81 -10.13 1.23 6.24
N ILE A 82 -8.97 1.57 5.69
CA ILE A 82 -7.92 2.35 6.38
C ILE A 82 -8.08 3.87 6.20
N LEU A 83 -8.51 4.33 5.01
CA LEU A 83 -8.58 5.74 4.67
C LEU A 83 -9.86 6.44 5.18
N GLU A 84 -10.90 5.67 5.44
CA GLU A 84 -12.25 6.12 5.80
C GLU A 84 -12.65 5.69 7.22
N GLU A 85 -11.74 5.04 7.98
CA GLU A 85 -11.87 4.82 9.43
C GLU A 85 -11.75 6.16 10.21
N LYS A 86 -12.79 7.00 10.09
CA LYS A 86 -13.29 8.00 11.03
C LYS A 86 -14.62 8.57 10.51
N GLY A 87 -15.71 7.92 10.92
CA GLY A 87 -17.08 8.37 10.67
C GLY A 87 -18.14 7.31 10.98
N GLY A 88 -17.96 6.50 12.03
CA GLY A 88 -19.06 5.75 12.64
C GLY A 88 -19.69 6.61 13.73
N GLU A 89 -21.02 6.67 13.73
CA GLU A 89 -21.89 7.33 14.72
C GLU A 89 -21.52 7.04 16.18
#